data_AF-A0A348ZVG0-F1
#
_entry.id   AF-A0A348ZVG0-F1
#
_cell.length_a   1.000
_cell.length_b   1.000
_cell.length_c   1.000
_cell.angle_alpha   90.00
_cell.angle_beta   90.00
_cell.angle_gamma   90.00
#
_symmetry.space_group_name_H-M   'P 1'
#
loop_
_entity.id
_entity.type
_entity.pdbx_description
1 polymer ?
#
loop_
_entity_poly.entity_id
_entity_poly.type
_entity_poly.pdbx_seq_one_letter_code
_entity_poly.pdbx_strand_id
1 'polypeptide(L)'
;MGGYWSPQRSFTTIPSSAGVITITSVVPGATINENFVFVRGYLNVAPGTEVGVTVNDFAALVDAGQFALHVMLDETVTGLTAIVKDDLGNILGSQTVPVTVQIPAEEPTLTLIPRPVIGPIPLTVTFDMNCLEPVSRIDFDSDGNGTNDFQGTSLTDKPFTYEVRGLFFPRVTVTDQSSNTHTRTAIVWAISRDELETLLQSKWTALKNALRSGDIQGALKHIVIGKRPTYEQVFNTLKIPYSQIDQVLTSITFIEMKGAIAEYEMLRTEEQGEFAYLVRFVVDEDGIWRIESF
;
A
#
# COMPACT_ATOMS: atom_id res chain seq x y z
N MET A 1 -0.71 -3.88 -31.08
CA MET A 1 -0.73 -5.35 -30.98
C MET A 1 -0.68 -5.65 -29.50
N GLY A 2 -1.80 -6.09 -28.92
CA GLY A 2 -1.90 -6.38 -27.49
C GLY A 2 -1.12 -7.66 -27.18
N GLY A 3 -0.16 -7.57 -26.26
CA GLY A 3 0.56 -8.73 -25.74
C GLY A 3 -0.42 -9.63 -24.98
N TYR A 4 -0.33 -10.93 -25.26
CA TYR A 4 -1.11 -11.95 -24.58
C TYR A 4 -0.58 -12.11 -23.14
N TRP A 5 -1.43 -11.77 -22.17
CA TRP A 5 -1.20 -11.98 -20.74
C TRP A 5 -1.11 -13.48 -20.41
N SER A 6 -0.14 -13.87 -19.58
CA SER A 6 -0.14 -15.16 -18.89
C SER A 6 -0.63 -14.96 -17.44
N PRO A 7 -1.67 -15.67 -16.97
CA PRO A 7 -2.17 -15.54 -15.61
C PRO A 7 -1.32 -16.33 -14.57
N GLN A 8 -0.04 -16.59 -14.85
CA GLN A 8 0.76 -17.46 -13.98
C GLN A 8 1.17 -16.75 -12.69
N ARG A 9 0.35 -16.94 -11.66
CA ARG A 9 0.77 -16.73 -10.28
C ARG A 9 1.84 -17.76 -9.92
N SER A 10 3.06 -17.29 -9.69
CA SER A 10 4.03 -18.05 -8.92
C SER A 10 3.56 -18.09 -7.47
N PHE A 11 2.87 -19.16 -7.08
CA PHE A 11 2.54 -19.42 -5.68
C PHE A 11 3.83 -19.83 -4.95
N THR A 12 4.43 -18.91 -4.20
CA THR A 12 5.47 -19.29 -3.26
C THR A 12 4.81 -19.93 -2.04
N THR A 13 5.15 -21.17 -1.77
CA THR A 13 4.70 -21.87 -0.56
C THR A 13 5.31 -21.19 0.67
N ILE A 14 4.46 -20.69 1.57
CA ILE A 14 4.89 -20.18 2.88
C ILE A 14 5.41 -21.38 3.69
N PRO A 15 6.68 -21.41 4.13
CA PRO A 15 7.18 -22.50 4.96
C PRO A 15 6.34 -22.60 6.24
N SER A 16 5.88 -23.78 6.60
CA SER A 16 5.07 -23.98 7.83
C SER A 16 5.85 -23.66 9.13
N SER A 17 7.17 -23.52 9.05
CA SER A 17 8.05 -23.08 10.13
C SER A 17 8.32 -21.58 10.13
N ALA A 18 7.76 -20.82 9.19
CA ALA A 18 7.88 -19.37 9.16
C ALA A 18 7.10 -18.76 10.34
N GLY A 19 7.69 -17.76 11.00
CA GLY A 19 6.98 -16.95 11.98
C GLY A 19 5.84 -16.16 11.33
N VAL A 20 5.18 -15.30 12.11
CA VAL A 20 4.06 -14.46 11.61
C VAL A 20 4.47 -13.60 10.41
N ILE A 21 5.75 -13.24 10.29
CA ILE A 21 6.31 -12.47 9.18
C ILE A 21 7.65 -13.05 8.73
N THR A 22 7.93 -12.97 7.43
CA THR A 22 9.22 -13.34 6.84
C THR A 22 9.60 -12.43 5.66
N ILE A 23 10.70 -11.68 5.80
CA ILE A 23 11.39 -10.92 4.74
C ILE A 23 12.12 -11.92 3.82
N THR A 24 12.02 -11.71 2.51
CA THR A 24 12.56 -12.61 1.47
C THR A 24 13.38 -11.93 0.38
N SER A 25 13.29 -10.60 0.20
CA SER A 25 14.09 -9.90 -0.81
C SER A 25 15.52 -9.57 -0.36
N VAL A 26 15.79 -9.57 0.93
CA VAL A 26 17.11 -9.20 1.49
C VAL A 26 17.63 -10.34 2.34
N VAL A 27 18.87 -10.75 2.06
CA VAL A 27 19.57 -11.78 2.83
C VAL A 27 20.27 -11.17 4.04
N PRO A 28 20.34 -11.89 5.19
CA PRO A 28 21.12 -11.43 6.34
C PRO A 28 22.57 -11.13 5.99
N GLY A 29 23.06 -9.95 6.39
CA GLY A 29 24.42 -9.48 6.16
C GLY A 29 24.66 -8.82 4.79
N ALA A 30 23.61 -8.60 4.00
CA ALA A 30 23.75 -7.91 2.71
C ALA A 30 24.29 -6.48 2.88
N THR A 31 25.17 -6.08 1.96
CA THR A 31 25.57 -4.68 1.77
C THR A 31 24.63 -4.03 0.75
N ILE A 32 23.98 -2.94 1.15
CA ILE A 32 23.08 -2.15 0.31
C ILE A 32 23.84 -0.90 -0.13
N ASN A 33 24.06 -0.77 -1.44
CA ASN A 33 24.80 0.34 -2.06
C ASN A 33 23.87 1.42 -2.63
N GLU A 34 22.77 1.73 -1.93
CA GLU A 34 21.74 2.68 -2.35
C GLU A 34 21.09 3.32 -1.10
N ASN A 35 20.44 4.47 -1.28
CA ASN A 35 19.68 5.15 -0.23
C ASN A 35 18.25 4.59 -0.04
N PHE A 36 17.92 3.49 -0.72
CA PHE A 36 16.69 2.74 -0.47
C PHE A 36 16.89 1.26 -0.79
N VAL A 37 15.97 0.43 -0.31
CA VAL A 37 15.93 -1.00 -0.65
C VAL A 37 14.51 -1.50 -0.84
N PHE A 38 14.31 -2.34 -1.85
CA PHE A 38 13.06 -3.06 -2.04
C PHE A 38 12.93 -4.21 -1.03
N VAL A 39 11.96 -4.11 -0.13
CA VAL A 39 11.66 -5.12 0.87
C VAL A 39 10.34 -5.80 0.52
N ARG A 40 10.35 -7.13 0.43
CA ARG A 40 9.12 -7.94 0.34
C ARG A 40 9.19 -9.19 1.20
N GLY A 41 8.04 -9.75 1.49
CA GLY A 41 7.94 -10.97 2.28
C GLY A 41 6.55 -11.56 2.33
N TYR A 42 6.40 -12.55 3.21
CA TYR A 42 5.15 -13.25 3.48
C TYR A 42 4.68 -13.03 4.91
N LEU A 43 3.38 -13.15 5.09
CA LEU A 43 2.67 -13.07 6.36
C LEU A 43 1.95 -14.40 6.59
N ASN A 44 2.11 -14.96 7.78
CA ASN A 44 1.38 -16.13 8.25
C ASN A 44 0.31 -15.71 9.25
N VAL A 45 -0.73 -15.05 8.73
CA VAL A 45 -1.90 -14.58 9.48
C VAL A 45 -3.16 -15.23 8.92
N ALA A 46 -4.24 -15.26 9.72
CA ALA A 46 -5.49 -15.84 9.27
C ALA A 46 -6.01 -15.10 8.01
N PRO A 47 -6.52 -15.83 6.99
CA PRO A 47 -7.07 -15.20 5.79
C PRO A 47 -8.20 -14.22 6.15
N GLY A 48 -8.17 -13.03 5.53
CA GLY A 48 -9.18 -11.99 5.76
C GLY A 48 -8.95 -11.12 6.99
N THR A 49 -7.91 -11.38 7.80
CA THR A 49 -7.50 -10.45 8.86
C THR A 49 -6.81 -9.25 8.23
N GLU A 50 -7.33 -8.04 8.48
CA GLU A 50 -6.62 -6.80 8.17
C GLU A 50 -5.44 -6.64 9.12
N VAL A 51 -4.25 -6.46 8.54
CA VAL A 51 -3.01 -6.25 9.30
C VAL A 51 -2.20 -5.13 8.66
N GLY A 52 -1.52 -4.37 9.51
CA GLY A 52 -0.55 -3.36 9.13
C GLY A 52 0.84 -3.95 9.19
N VAL A 53 1.70 -3.61 8.23
CA VAL A 53 3.11 -4.00 8.24
C VAL A 53 3.96 -2.75 8.12
N THR A 54 4.93 -2.59 9.01
CA THR A 54 5.96 -1.56 8.87
C THR A 54 7.34 -2.19 8.72
N VAL A 55 8.23 -1.54 7.98
CA VAL A 55 9.66 -1.87 7.97
C VAL A 55 10.45 -0.59 8.26
N ASN A 56 11.16 -0.56 9.40
CA ASN A 56 11.82 0.65 9.91
C ASN A 56 10.88 1.86 9.88
N ASP A 57 9.66 1.69 10.40
CA ASP A 57 8.58 2.69 10.47
C ASP A 57 7.97 3.14 9.14
N PHE A 58 8.40 2.60 8.00
CA PHE A 58 7.70 2.79 6.73
C PHE A 58 6.57 1.77 6.55
N ALA A 59 5.36 2.23 6.28
CA ALA A 59 4.22 1.36 5.98
C ALA A 59 4.43 0.57 4.69
N ALA A 60 4.12 -0.73 4.73
CA ALA A 60 4.12 -1.61 3.58
C ALA A 60 2.73 -1.77 2.98
N LEU A 61 2.69 -2.05 1.68
CA LEU A 61 1.48 -2.52 1.03
C LEU A 61 1.30 -4.00 1.39
N VAL A 62 0.07 -4.42 1.70
CA VAL A 62 -0.24 -5.78 2.16
C VAL A 62 -1.39 -6.35 1.33
N ASP A 63 -1.18 -7.51 0.71
CA ASP A 63 -2.23 -8.23 -0.01
C ASP A 63 -1.98 -9.74 0.05
N ALA A 64 -3.03 -10.53 0.21
CA ALA A 64 -2.98 -11.99 0.06
C ALA A 64 -1.83 -12.70 0.82
N GLY A 65 -1.51 -12.24 2.04
CA GLY A 65 -0.41 -12.83 2.84
C GLY A 65 0.98 -12.44 2.36
N GLN A 66 1.11 -11.39 1.55
CA GLN A 66 2.36 -10.79 1.14
C GLN A 66 2.43 -9.34 1.61
N PHE A 67 3.65 -8.83 1.78
CA PHE A 67 3.88 -7.40 1.97
C PHE A 67 5.04 -6.93 1.10
N ALA A 68 5.02 -5.65 0.70
CA ALA A 68 6.13 -5.04 0.00
C ALA A 68 6.17 -3.51 0.16
N LEU A 69 7.38 -2.95 0.12
CA LEU A 69 7.66 -1.51 0.12
C LEU A 69 9.09 -1.21 -0.34
N HIS A 70 9.36 0.06 -0.63
CA HIS A 70 10.71 0.60 -0.68
C HIS A 70 11.00 1.28 0.67
N VAL A 71 12.06 0.85 1.34
CA VAL A 71 12.50 1.43 2.61
C VAL A 71 13.61 2.43 2.30
N MET A 72 13.44 3.70 2.68
CA MET A 72 14.51 4.69 2.60
C MET A 72 15.55 4.40 3.68
N LEU A 73 16.82 4.56 3.35
CA LEU A 73 17.95 4.19 4.19
C LEU A 73 18.91 5.37 4.36
N ASP A 74 19.51 5.42 5.53
CA ASP A 74 20.72 6.19 5.80
C ASP A 74 21.83 5.25 6.29
N GLU A 75 23.06 5.77 6.41
CA GLU A 75 24.23 4.99 6.83
C GLU A 75 24.14 4.48 8.29
N THR A 76 23.16 4.95 9.08
CA THR A 76 22.95 4.49 10.46
C THR A 76 22.11 3.21 10.52
N VAL A 77 21.43 2.84 9.43
CA VAL A 77 20.63 1.61 9.37
C VAL A 77 21.52 0.37 9.36
N THR A 78 21.38 -0.45 10.41
CA THR A 78 22.12 -1.72 10.56
C THR A 78 21.22 -2.96 10.43
N GLY A 79 19.90 -2.75 10.28
CA GLY A 79 18.93 -3.82 10.14
C GLY A 79 17.61 -3.32 9.57
N LEU A 80 16.92 -4.21 8.86
CA LEU A 80 15.56 -4.03 8.38
C LEU A 80 14.62 -4.77 9.33
N THR A 81 13.88 -4.03 10.15
CA THR A 81 12.94 -4.62 11.12
C THR A 81 11.53 -4.50 10.60
N ALA A 82 10.95 -5.62 10.21
CA ALA A 82 9.55 -5.72 9.83
C ALA A 82 8.68 -6.07 11.05
N ILE A 83 7.57 -5.36 11.23
CA ILE A 83 6.61 -5.55 12.33
C ILE A 83 5.21 -5.69 11.75
N VAL A 84 4.48 -6.71 12.18
CA VAL A 84 3.06 -6.90 11.85
C VAL A 84 2.21 -6.46 13.03
N LYS A 85 1.19 -5.66 12.77
CA LYS A 85 0.17 -5.25 13.75
C LYS A 85 -1.23 -5.61 13.27
N ASP A 86 -2.13 -5.91 14.19
CA ASP A 86 -3.56 -5.94 13.88
C ASP A 86 -4.13 -4.52 13.67
N ASP A 87 -5.41 -4.42 13.32
CA ASP A 87 -6.12 -3.16 13.10
C ASP A 87 -6.24 -2.29 14.37
N LEU A 88 -6.08 -2.91 15.54
CA LEU A 88 -6.04 -2.24 16.86
C LEU A 88 -4.63 -1.78 17.25
N GLY A 89 -3.60 -2.14 16.47
CA GLY A 89 -2.20 -1.77 16.70
C GLY A 89 -1.42 -2.75 17.58
N ASN A 90 -1.99 -3.89 17.97
CA ASN A 90 -1.28 -4.92 18.72
C ASN A 90 -0.26 -5.62 17.82
N ILE A 91 0.97 -5.79 18.31
CA ILE A 91 2.03 -6.48 17.57
C ILE A 91 1.71 -7.98 17.52
N LEU A 92 1.59 -8.52 16.31
CA LEU A 92 1.39 -9.95 16.05
C LEU A 92 2.72 -10.68 15.86
N GLY A 93 3.75 -9.99 15.38
CA GLY A 93 5.08 -10.54 15.23
C GLY A 93 6.06 -9.56 14.59
N SER A 94 7.34 -9.92 14.61
CA SER A 94 8.40 -9.14 14.00
C SER A 94 9.54 -10.02 13.48
N GLN A 95 10.33 -9.47 12.57
CA GLN A 95 11.58 -10.05 12.11
C GLN A 95 12.58 -8.94 11.78
N THR A 96 13.84 -9.12 12.16
CA THR A 96 14.94 -8.24 11.76
C THR A 96 15.92 -8.99 10.86
N VAL A 97 16.27 -8.37 9.73
CA VAL A 97 17.35 -8.82 8.84
C VAL A 97 18.52 -7.84 8.96
N PRO A 98 19.70 -8.28 9.43
CA PRO A 98 20.87 -7.38 9.54
C PRO A 98 21.37 -7.00 8.15
N VAL A 99 21.78 -5.74 7.99
CA VAL A 99 22.31 -5.19 6.73
C VAL A 99 23.45 -4.21 7.02
N THR A 100 24.23 -3.88 5.99
CA THR A 100 25.17 -2.75 6.01
C THR A 100 24.81 -1.79 4.90
N VAL A 101 24.64 -0.51 5.19
CA VAL A 101 24.32 0.51 4.18
C VAL A 101 25.58 1.30 3.83
N GLN A 102 25.83 1.47 2.53
CA GLN A 102 26.92 2.26 1.97
C GLN A 102 26.34 3.14 0.87
N ILE A 103 26.07 4.42 1.15
CA ILE A 103 25.39 5.28 0.19
C ILE A 103 26.44 5.85 -0.80
N PRO A 104 26.32 5.56 -2.11
CA PRO A 104 27.19 6.18 -3.10
C PRO A 104 26.97 7.70 -3.14
N ALA A 105 28.00 8.45 -3.51
CA ALA A 105 27.87 9.90 -3.71
C ALA A 105 27.07 10.27 -4.98
N GLU A 106 26.80 9.31 -5.85
CA GLU A 106 26.12 9.50 -7.14
C GLU A 106 24.64 9.12 -7.05
N GLU A 107 23.81 9.81 -7.85
CA GLU A 107 22.37 9.55 -7.97
C GLU A 107 22.08 8.15 -8.56
N PRO A 108 20.91 7.55 -8.25
CA PRO A 108 20.52 6.27 -8.84
C PRO A 108 20.49 6.33 -10.36
N THR A 109 21.19 5.39 -11.03
CA THR A 109 21.26 5.36 -12.50
C THR A 109 19.90 5.16 -13.17
N LEU A 110 18.99 4.44 -12.54
CA LEU A 110 17.71 4.04 -13.10
C LEU A 110 16.60 4.20 -12.06
N THR A 111 15.45 4.73 -12.46
CA THR A 111 14.23 4.78 -11.65
C THR A 111 13.05 4.23 -12.43
N LEU A 112 12.06 3.70 -11.71
CA LEU A 112 10.83 3.15 -12.27
C LEU A 112 9.67 3.43 -11.31
N ILE A 113 8.73 4.28 -11.71
CA ILE A 113 7.61 4.71 -10.86
C ILE A 113 6.28 4.39 -11.57
N PRO A 114 5.41 3.55 -10.99
CA PRO A 114 4.10 3.28 -11.56
C PRO A 114 3.13 4.44 -11.32
N ARG A 115 2.26 4.67 -12.30
CA ARG A 115 1.18 5.65 -12.28
C ARG A 115 -0.13 4.99 -12.73
N PRO A 116 -1.11 4.78 -11.84
CA PRO A 116 -1.01 4.85 -10.37
C PRO A 116 -0.24 3.65 -9.77
N VAL A 117 0.17 3.76 -8.50
CA VAL A 117 0.80 2.67 -7.73
C VAL A 117 -0.24 1.63 -7.25
N ILE A 118 -1.45 2.10 -6.93
CA ILE A 118 -2.55 1.31 -6.37
C ILE A 118 -3.85 1.72 -7.04
N GLY A 119 -4.76 0.76 -7.26
CA GLY A 119 -6.12 1.02 -7.68
C GLY A 119 -6.94 -0.25 -7.85
N PRO A 120 -8.26 -0.12 -8.07
CA PRO A 120 -9.14 -1.27 -8.25
C PRO A 120 -8.88 -1.98 -9.58
N ILE A 121 -9.10 -3.29 -9.62
CA ILE A 121 -9.08 -4.07 -10.86
C ILE A 121 -10.31 -3.75 -11.76
N PRO A 122 -10.17 -3.74 -13.10
CA PRO A 122 -8.90 -3.79 -13.83
C PRO A 122 -8.09 -2.50 -13.66
N LEU A 123 -6.83 -2.64 -13.23
CA LEU A 123 -5.95 -1.51 -12.96
C LEU A 123 -5.02 -1.28 -14.15
N THR A 124 -5.17 -0.17 -14.86
CA THR A 124 -4.24 0.20 -15.94
C THR A 124 -3.17 1.16 -15.42
N VAL A 125 -1.91 0.80 -15.65
CA VAL A 125 -0.71 1.51 -15.13
C VAL A 125 0.21 1.86 -16.27
N THR A 126 0.74 3.09 -16.24
CA THR A 126 1.92 3.49 -17.01
C THR A 126 3.12 3.64 -16.09
N PHE A 127 4.33 3.54 -16.63
CA PHE A 127 5.56 3.60 -15.84
C PHE A 127 6.41 4.80 -16.26
N ASP A 128 6.65 5.70 -15.30
CA ASP A 128 7.64 6.77 -15.43
C ASP A 128 9.02 6.13 -15.19
N MET A 129 9.80 5.93 -16.25
CA MET A 129 11.15 5.39 -16.20
C MET A 129 12.17 6.48 -16.59
N ASN A 130 13.19 6.67 -15.76
CA ASN A 130 14.32 7.55 -16.08
C ASN A 130 15.63 6.78 -15.95
N CYS A 131 16.55 6.99 -16.89
CA CYS A 131 17.89 6.42 -16.88
C CYS A 131 18.91 7.53 -17.16
N LEU A 132 19.96 7.62 -16.34
CA LEU A 132 21.04 8.59 -16.51
C LEU A 132 21.92 8.25 -17.72
N GLU A 133 22.04 6.96 -18.04
CA GLU A 133 22.76 6.46 -19.20
C GLU A 133 21.88 6.40 -20.46
N PRO A 134 22.44 6.67 -21.66
CA PRO A 134 21.73 6.48 -22.93
C PRO A 134 21.23 5.05 -23.12
N VAL A 135 19.91 4.88 -23.23
CA VAL A 135 19.24 3.58 -23.37
C VAL A 135 19.41 3.01 -24.77
N SER A 136 19.92 1.77 -24.87
CA SER A 136 19.94 1.00 -26.12
C SER A 136 18.79 0.00 -26.21
N ARG A 137 18.38 -0.59 -25.07
CA ARG A 137 17.29 -1.57 -25.00
C ARG A 137 16.64 -1.61 -23.62
N ILE A 138 15.35 -1.90 -23.60
CA ILE A 138 14.52 -2.15 -22.43
C ILE A 138 13.95 -3.55 -22.56
N ASP A 139 14.12 -4.34 -21.50
CA ASP A 139 13.37 -5.55 -21.19
C ASP A 139 12.47 -5.24 -20.00
N PHE A 140 11.16 -5.44 -20.13
CA PHE A 140 10.21 -5.13 -19.07
C PHE A 140 9.30 -6.32 -18.78
N ASP A 141 9.42 -6.85 -17.58
CA ASP A 141 8.57 -7.85 -16.94
C ASP A 141 7.55 -7.06 -16.10
N SER A 142 6.31 -6.94 -16.58
CA SER A 142 5.33 -6.01 -16.02
C SER A 142 4.65 -6.54 -14.76
N ASP A 143 4.69 -7.84 -14.51
CA ASP A 143 4.05 -8.48 -13.35
C ASP A 143 5.07 -9.10 -12.36
N GLY A 144 6.33 -9.25 -12.77
CA GLY A 144 7.40 -9.84 -11.97
C GLY A 144 7.46 -11.36 -12.05
N ASN A 145 6.88 -11.98 -13.07
CA ASN A 145 6.81 -13.45 -13.22
C ASN A 145 8.10 -14.07 -13.79
N GLY A 146 9.08 -13.24 -14.18
CA GLY A 146 10.36 -13.67 -14.77
C GLY A 146 10.36 -13.71 -16.30
N THR A 147 9.25 -13.36 -16.95
CA THR A 147 9.10 -13.26 -18.41
C THR A 147 8.91 -11.79 -18.79
N ASN A 148 9.62 -11.33 -19.82
CA ASN A 148 9.44 -9.97 -20.31
C ASN A 148 8.14 -9.86 -21.13
N ASP A 149 7.26 -8.95 -20.72
CA ASP A 149 6.02 -8.60 -21.43
C ASP A 149 6.25 -7.55 -22.52
N PHE A 150 7.33 -6.77 -22.39
CA PHE A 150 7.69 -5.74 -23.35
C PHE A 150 9.19 -5.70 -23.60
N GLN A 151 9.55 -5.48 -24.86
CA GLN A 151 10.91 -5.20 -25.30
C GLN A 151 10.90 -4.01 -26.25
N GLY A 152 11.82 -3.06 -26.05
CA GLY A 152 11.87 -1.85 -26.88
C GLY A 152 12.93 -0.86 -26.42
N THR A 153 12.75 0.42 -26.74
CA THR A 153 13.67 1.50 -26.35
C THR A 153 13.02 2.56 -25.46
N SER A 154 11.70 2.50 -25.27
CA SER A 154 10.95 3.41 -24.40
C SER A 154 9.69 2.76 -23.84
N LEU A 155 9.36 3.09 -22.60
CA LEU A 155 8.10 2.76 -21.91
C LEU A 155 7.08 3.90 -21.96
N THR A 156 7.41 5.05 -22.57
CA THR A 156 6.52 6.20 -22.66
C THR A 156 5.20 5.81 -23.34
N ASP A 157 4.09 6.20 -22.72
CA ASP A 157 2.72 5.90 -23.16
C ASP A 157 2.42 4.40 -23.38
N LYS A 158 3.15 3.51 -22.68
CA LYS A 158 2.88 2.06 -22.67
C LYS A 158 2.05 1.69 -21.43
N PRO A 159 0.74 1.40 -21.60
CA PRO A 159 -0.09 0.92 -20.51
C PRO A 159 0.06 -0.59 -20.32
N PHE A 160 -0.02 -1.02 -19.06
CA PHE A 160 -0.11 -2.41 -18.62
C PHE A 160 -1.33 -2.56 -17.72
N THR A 161 -2.17 -3.57 -17.95
CA THR A 161 -3.45 -3.75 -17.22
C THR A 161 -3.40 -4.98 -16.33
N TYR A 162 -3.61 -4.78 -15.03
CA TYR A 162 -3.69 -5.84 -14.02
C TYR A 162 -5.15 -6.21 -13.80
N GLU A 163 -5.52 -7.40 -14.28
CA GLU A 163 -6.91 -7.91 -14.25
C GLU A 163 -7.28 -8.61 -12.93
N VAL A 164 -6.28 -8.97 -12.13
CA VAL A 164 -6.45 -9.77 -10.91
C VAL A 164 -5.86 -9.03 -9.73
N ARG A 165 -6.53 -9.09 -8.57
CA ARG A 165 -6.02 -8.48 -7.34
C ARG A 165 -4.67 -9.08 -6.92
N GLY A 166 -3.78 -8.27 -6.36
CA GLY A 166 -2.49 -8.72 -5.84
C GLY A 166 -1.44 -7.62 -5.78
N LEU A 167 -0.33 -7.95 -5.11
CA LEU A 167 0.92 -7.21 -5.25
C LEU A 167 1.71 -7.77 -6.44
N PHE A 168 2.04 -6.88 -7.36
CA PHE A 168 2.88 -7.15 -8.52
C PHE A 168 4.22 -6.45 -8.36
N PHE A 169 5.27 -7.05 -8.92
CA PHE A 169 6.65 -6.54 -8.81
C PHE A 169 7.26 -6.26 -10.19
N PRO A 170 6.70 -5.29 -10.95
CA PRO A 170 7.20 -4.96 -12.27
C PRO A 170 8.70 -4.71 -12.23
N ARG A 171 9.45 -5.37 -13.12
CA ARG A 171 10.89 -5.30 -13.19
C ARG A 171 11.31 -4.81 -14.57
N VAL A 172 12.08 -3.73 -14.59
CA VAL A 172 12.73 -3.25 -15.80
C VAL A 172 14.21 -3.57 -15.77
N THR A 173 14.73 -4.04 -16.90
CA THR A 173 16.16 -4.18 -17.17
C THR A 173 16.50 -3.33 -18.39
N VAL A 174 17.35 -2.33 -18.18
CA VAL A 174 17.83 -1.41 -19.21
C VAL A 174 19.24 -1.83 -19.61
N THR A 175 19.50 -1.96 -20.90
CA THR A 175 20.85 -2.04 -21.47
C THR A 175 21.23 -0.65 -21.99
N ASP A 176 22.40 -0.14 -21.60
CA ASP A 176 22.94 1.14 -22.11
C ASP A 176 23.67 0.96 -23.45
N GLN A 177 24.21 2.05 -24.02
CA GLN A 177 25.00 2.00 -25.26
C GLN A 177 26.38 1.33 -25.10
N SER A 178 26.87 1.21 -23.86
CA SER A 178 28.13 0.54 -23.50
C SER A 178 27.94 -0.95 -23.18
N SER A 179 26.72 -1.48 -23.33
CA SER A 179 26.30 -2.84 -22.99
C SER A 179 26.28 -3.18 -21.50
N ASN A 180 26.28 -2.18 -20.60
CA ASN A 180 25.99 -2.40 -19.19
C ASN A 180 24.49 -2.57 -18.97
N THR A 181 24.12 -3.28 -17.90
CA THR A 181 22.73 -3.51 -17.53
C THR A 181 22.38 -2.90 -16.18
N HIS A 182 21.26 -2.19 -16.13
CA HIS A 182 20.69 -1.62 -14.90
C HIS A 182 19.31 -2.21 -14.67
N THR A 183 18.95 -2.50 -13.42
CA THR A 183 17.65 -3.10 -13.08
C THR A 183 16.95 -2.31 -11.99
N ARG A 184 15.63 -2.14 -12.15
CA ARG A 184 14.75 -1.63 -11.09
C ARG A 184 13.48 -2.44 -10.98
N THR A 185 12.97 -2.49 -9.75
CA THR A 185 11.69 -3.12 -9.41
C THR A 185 10.76 -2.05 -8.87
N ALA A 186 9.53 -2.01 -9.38
CA ALA A 186 8.44 -1.20 -8.85
C ALA A 186 7.47 -2.08 -8.05
N ILE A 187 6.47 -1.45 -7.44
CA ILE A 187 5.37 -2.14 -6.77
C ILE A 187 4.07 -1.62 -7.37
N VAL A 188 3.22 -2.53 -7.81
CA VAL A 188 1.84 -2.22 -8.19
C VAL A 188 0.90 -3.02 -7.32
N TRP A 189 -0.11 -2.37 -6.75
CA TRP A 189 -1.13 -3.01 -5.92
C TRP A 189 -2.50 -2.89 -6.59
N ALA A 190 -2.91 -3.95 -7.27
CA ALA A 190 -4.25 -4.03 -7.83
C ALA A 190 -5.18 -4.64 -6.78
N ILE A 191 -6.26 -3.96 -6.42
CA ILE A 191 -7.15 -4.41 -5.34
C ILE A 191 -8.54 -4.79 -5.86
N SER A 192 -9.25 -5.62 -5.09
CA SER A 192 -10.68 -5.87 -5.33
C SER A 192 -11.50 -4.69 -4.78
N ARG A 193 -12.29 -4.06 -5.66
CA ARG A 193 -13.19 -2.98 -5.25
C ARG A 193 -14.22 -3.44 -4.23
N ASP A 194 -14.74 -4.65 -4.37
CA ASP A 194 -15.78 -5.18 -3.48
C ASP A 194 -15.22 -5.53 -2.09
N GLU A 195 -13.98 -6.05 -2.03
CA GLU A 195 -13.30 -6.31 -0.75
C GLU A 195 -12.98 -4.98 -0.04
N LEU A 196 -12.51 -3.96 -0.78
CA LEU A 196 -12.27 -2.63 -0.22
C LEU A 196 -13.57 -1.97 0.29
N GLU A 197 -14.64 -1.99 -0.49
CA GLU A 197 -15.95 -1.46 -0.11
C GLU A 197 -16.42 -2.10 1.20
N THR A 198 -16.36 -3.43 1.27
CA THR A 198 -16.73 -4.18 2.48
C THR A 198 -15.90 -3.74 3.69
N LEU A 199 -14.59 -3.59 3.51
CA LEU A 199 -13.68 -3.13 4.56
C LEU A 199 -14.02 -1.72 5.05
N LEU A 200 -14.14 -0.75 4.14
CA LEU A 200 -14.32 0.65 4.51
C LEU A 200 -15.73 0.92 5.08
N GLN A 201 -16.77 0.24 4.57
CA GLN A 201 -18.11 0.26 5.15
C GLN A 201 -18.13 -0.33 6.56
N SER A 202 -17.34 -1.38 6.82
CA SER A 202 -17.22 -1.96 8.16
C SER A 202 -16.57 -0.98 9.15
N LYS A 203 -15.55 -0.23 8.71
CA LYS A 203 -14.87 0.80 9.52
C LYS A 203 -15.78 1.98 9.84
N TRP A 204 -16.54 2.45 8.85
CA TRP A 204 -17.57 3.47 9.07
C TRP A 204 -18.61 3.01 10.09
N THR A 205 -19.10 1.79 9.93
CA THR A 205 -20.09 1.21 10.86
C THR A 205 -19.53 1.06 12.27
N ALA A 206 -18.29 0.61 12.41
CA ALA A 206 -17.62 0.44 13.70
C ALA A 206 -17.40 1.79 14.41
N LEU A 207 -16.98 2.83 13.69
CA LEU A 207 -16.93 4.21 14.21
C LEU A 207 -18.29 4.64 14.77
N LYS A 208 -19.37 4.49 13.98
CA LYS A 208 -20.73 4.89 14.41
C LYS A 208 -21.21 4.09 15.60
N ASN A 209 -20.95 2.79 15.64
CA ASN A 209 -21.30 1.94 16.78
C ASN A 209 -20.62 2.43 18.07
N ALA A 210 -19.33 2.73 18.01
CA ALA A 210 -18.57 3.22 19.15
C ALA A 210 -19.11 4.57 19.65
N LEU A 211 -19.42 5.50 18.75
CA LEU A 211 -20.03 6.78 19.09
C LEU A 211 -21.43 6.61 19.71
N ARG A 212 -22.26 5.69 19.21
CA ARG A 212 -23.58 5.39 19.78
C ARG A 212 -23.49 4.87 21.22
N SER A 213 -22.44 4.15 21.57
CA SER A 213 -22.22 3.65 22.93
C SER A 213 -21.46 4.64 23.83
N GLY A 214 -21.11 5.83 23.34
CA GLY A 214 -20.25 6.79 24.06
C GLY A 214 -18.81 6.31 24.22
N ASP A 215 -18.37 5.31 23.45
CA ASP A 215 -17.00 4.79 23.46
C ASP A 215 -16.12 5.64 22.54
N ILE A 216 -15.68 6.79 23.06
CA ILE A 216 -14.80 7.72 22.33
C ILE A 216 -13.48 7.04 21.96
N GLN A 217 -12.91 6.24 22.86
CA GLN A 217 -11.63 5.57 22.60
C GLN A 217 -11.76 4.51 21.52
N GLY A 218 -12.87 3.77 21.48
CA GLY A 218 -13.20 2.88 20.38
C GLY A 218 -13.37 3.62 19.05
N ALA A 219 -14.06 4.76 19.05
CA ALA A 219 -14.26 5.57 17.85
C ALA A 219 -12.93 6.08 17.27
N LEU A 220 -12.01 6.55 18.11
CA LEU A 220 -10.71 7.08 17.70
C LEU A 220 -9.81 6.05 17.01
N LYS A 221 -10.01 4.74 17.25
CA LYS A 221 -9.24 3.69 16.56
C LYS A 221 -9.46 3.66 15.04
N HIS A 222 -10.63 4.12 14.59
CA HIS A 222 -10.98 4.22 13.18
C HIS A 222 -10.51 5.53 12.52
N ILE A 223 -10.00 6.48 13.31
CA ILE A 223 -9.43 7.74 12.83
C ILE A 223 -7.93 7.59 12.63
N VAL A 224 -7.41 8.20 11.56
CA VAL A 224 -5.97 8.34 11.29
C VAL A 224 -5.22 8.78 12.55
N ILE A 225 -4.13 8.10 12.88
CA ILE A 225 -3.39 8.24 14.15
C ILE A 225 -3.06 9.70 14.45
N GLY A 226 -2.47 10.41 13.48
CA GLY A 226 -2.08 11.81 13.61
C GLY A 226 -3.24 12.79 13.84
N LYS A 227 -4.50 12.41 13.56
CA LYS A 227 -5.68 13.25 13.73
C LYS A 227 -6.51 12.93 14.98
N ARG A 228 -6.16 11.88 15.71
CA ARG A 228 -6.90 11.45 16.92
C ARG A 228 -7.05 12.56 17.97
N PRO A 229 -6.04 13.37 18.31
CA PRO A 229 -6.21 14.45 19.31
C PRO A 229 -7.29 15.48 18.91
N THR A 230 -7.37 15.81 17.62
CA THR A 230 -8.39 16.73 17.10
C THR A 230 -9.77 16.10 17.14
N TYR A 231 -9.91 14.85 16.68
CA TYR A 231 -11.19 14.14 16.71
C TYR A 231 -11.66 13.85 18.13
N GLU A 232 -10.76 13.63 19.08
CA GLU A 232 -11.10 13.44 20.48
C GLU A 232 -11.78 14.68 21.06
N GLN A 233 -11.29 15.88 20.72
CA GLN A 233 -11.94 17.13 21.11
C GLN A 233 -13.34 17.26 20.49
N VAL A 234 -13.48 16.92 19.20
CA VAL A 234 -14.79 16.91 18.51
C VAL A 234 -15.76 15.95 19.20
N PHE A 235 -15.34 14.71 19.45
CA PHE A 235 -16.18 13.69 20.07
C PHE A 235 -16.58 14.03 21.51
N ASN A 236 -15.68 14.62 22.30
CA ASN A 236 -15.98 15.08 23.66
C ASN A 236 -16.90 16.31 23.71
N THR A 237 -17.00 17.08 22.61
CA THR A 237 -17.82 18.30 22.54
C THR A 237 -19.13 18.09 21.76
N LEU A 238 -19.42 16.86 21.36
CA LEU A 238 -20.68 16.50 20.70
C LEU A 238 -21.86 16.91 21.58
N LYS A 239 -22.63 17.90 21.10
CA LYS A 239 -23.88 18.33 21.74
C LYS A 239 -25.07 17.45 21.35
N ILE A 240 -24.85 16.52 20.43
CA ILE A 240 -25.87 15.65 19.86
C ILE A 240 -25.95 14.39 20.73
N PRO A 241 -27.14 13.97 21.19
CA PRO A 241 -27.30 12.72 21.93
C PRO A 241 -26.72 11.54 21.14
N TYR A 242 -26.07 10.60 21.82
CA TYR A 242 -25.52 9.41 21.17
C TYR A 242 -26.58 8.58 20.41
N SER A 243 -27.85 8.66 20.83
CA SER A 243 -28.98 8.05 20.12
C SER A 243 -29.31 8.69 18.77
N GLN A 244 -28.80 9.90 18.48
CA GLN A 244 -29.02 10.63 17.24
C GLN A 244 -27.80 10.59 16.29
N ILE A 245 -26.77 9.79 16.60
CA ILE A 245 -25.55 9.69 15.76
C ILE A 245 -25.89 9.35 14.30
N ASP A 246 -26.85 8.46 14.04
CA ASP A 246 -27.21 8.09 12.66
C ASP A 246 -27.94 9.18 11.87
N GLN A 247 -28.47 10.21 12.54
CA GLN A 247 -29.04 11.38 11.86
C GLN A 247 -27.95 12.32 11.34
N VAL A 248 -26.76 12.26 11.95
CA VAL A 248 -25.62 13.12 11.62
C VAL A 248 -24.63 12.38 10.73
N LEU A 249 -24.34 11.12 11.07
CA LEU A 249 -23.43 10.21 10.39
C LEU A 249 -24.27 9.14 9.68
N THR A 250 -24.75 9.47 8.48
CA THR A 250 -25.66 8.60 7.72
C THR A 250 -24.88 7.45 7.04
N SER A 251 -25.48 6.77 6.06
CA SER A 251 -24.76 5.83 5.21
C SER A 251 -23.84 6.56 4.23
N ILE A 252 -22.75 5.89 3.84
CA ILE A 252 -21.80 6.42 2.87
C ILE A 252 -21.91 5.66 1.55
N THR A 253 -21.71 6.35 0.43
CA THR A 253 -21.72 5.80 -0.93
C THR A 253 -20.40 6.11 -1.62
N PHE A 254 -19.76 5.11 -2.22
CA PHE A 254 -18.47 5.31 -2.91
C PHE A 254 -18.58 6.33 -4.05
N ILE A 255 -17.63 7.25 -4.11
CA ILE A 255 -17.46 8.21 -5.22
C ILE A 255 -16.32 7.72 -6.12
N GLU A 256 -15.10 7.73 -5.59
CA GLU A 256 -13.90 7.42 -6.36
C GLU A 256 -12.74 6.92 -5.48
N MET A 257 -11.72 6.39 -6.14
CA MET A 257 -10.44 6.06 -5.53
C MET A 257 -9.32 6.64 -6.38
N LYS A 258 -8.41 7.37 -5.74
CA LYS A 258 -7.22 7.97 -6.36
C LYS A 258 -5.99 7.59 -5.56
N GLY A 259 -5.22 6.62 -6.06
CA GLY A 259 -4.13 6.04 -5.29
C GLY A 259 -4.65 5.45 -3.97
N ALA A 260 -3.93 5.59 -2.88
CA ALA A 260 -4.29 5.02 -1.57
C ALA A 260 -5.34 5.86 -0.81
N ILE A 261 -6.29 6.45 -1.55
CA ILE A 261 -7.32 7.36 -1.04
C ILE A 261 -8.65 6.95 -1.64
N ALA A 262 -9.61 6.63 -0.78
CA ALA A 262 -10.97 6.31 -1.17
C ALA A 262 -11.93 7.37 -0.62
N GLU A 263 -12.77 7.89 -1.51
CA GLU A 263 -13.70 8.97 -1.21
C GLU A 263 -15.14 8.48 -1.33
N TYR A 264 -15.94 8.85 -0.33
CA TYR A 264 -17.34 8.50 -0.23
C TYR A 264 -18.18 9.76 0.02
N GLU A 265 -19.42 9.72 -0.44
CA GLU A 265 -20.45 10.71 -0.14
C GLU A 265 -21.29 10.25 1.04
N MET A 266 -21.52 11.17 1.98
CA MET A 266 -22.51 11.03 3.05
C MET A 266 -23.59 12.10 2.86
N LEU A 267 -24.80 11.67 2.50
CA LEU A 267 -25.94 12.57 2.35
C LEU A 267 -26.63 12.79 3.69
N ARG A 268 -26.85 14.06 4.07
CA ARG A 268 -27.55 14.44 5.30
C ARG A 268 -28.63 15.47 5.01
N THR A 269 -29.83 15.23 5.54
CA THR A 269 -30.93 16.19 5.52
C THR A 269 -30.81 17.16 6.69
N GLU A 270 -30.80 18.46 6.39
CA GLU A 270 -30.82 19.55 7.35
C GLU A 270 -32.02 20.48 7.11
N GLU A 271 -32.23 21.47 7.99
CA GLU A 271 -33.31 22.46 7.85
C GLU A 271 -33.27 23.21 6.50
N GLN A 272 -32.07 23.37 5.94
CA GLN A 272 -31.83 24.13 4.70
C GLN A 272 -31.89 23.26 3.43
N GLY A 273 -32.02 21.93 3.57
CA GLY A 273 -32.03 20.99 2.45
C GLY A 273 -31.11 19.79 2.68
N GLU A 274 -30.89 19.01 1.62
CA GLU A 274 -29.95 17.89 1.63
C GLU A 274 -28.54 18.36 1.26
N PHE A 275 -27.56 17.96 2.05
CA PHE A 275 -26.15 18.28 1.87
C PHE A 275 -25.33 17.01 1.69
N ALA A 276 -24.34 17.09 0.81
CA ALA A 276 -23.33 16.05 0.60
C ALA A 276 -22.06 16.38 1.37
N TYR A 277 -21.61 15.45 2.21
CA TYR A 277 -20.36 15.53 2.96
C TYR A 277 -19.38 14.47 2.44
N LEU A 278 -18.12 14.86 2.29
CA LEU A 278 -17.07 13.96 1.85
C LEU A 278 -16.51 13.17 3.04
N VAL A 279 -16.58 11.84 2.95
CA VAL A 279 -15.89 10.94 3.88
C VAL A 279 -14.67 10.36 3.18
N ARG A 280 -13.50 10.60 3.73
CA ARG A 280 -12.22 10.22 3.12
C ARG A 280 -11.52 9.15 3.95
N PHE A 281 -11.15 8.05 3.31
CA PHE A 281 -10.31 7.00 3.86
C PHE A 281 -8.93 7.04 3.22
N VAL A 282 -7.90 6.77 4.02
CA VAL A 282 -6.50 6.68 3.58
C VAL A 282 -5.81 5.49 4.22
N VAL A 283 -4.73 5.00 3.61
CA VAL A 283 -3.77 4.10 4.27
C VAL A 283 -2.92 4.95 5.23
N ASP A 284 -2.99 4.64 6.52
CA ASP A 284 -2.30 5.36 7.60
C ASP A 284 -0.83 4.92 7.73
N GLU A 285 -0.08 5.53 8.65
CA GLU A 285 1.37 5.32 8.85
C GLU A 285 1.77 3.89 9.25
N ASP A 286 0.82 3.05 9.68
CA ASP A 286 1.02 1.64 9.99
C ASP A 286 0.51 0.69 8.89
N GLY A 287 0.06 1.22 7.75
CA GLY A 287 -0.47 0.43 6.63
C GLY A 287 -1.95 0.05 6.74
N ILE A 288 -2.66 0.54 7.76
CA ILE A 288 -4.10 0.26 7.95
C ILE A 288 -4.96 1.34 7.31
N TRP A 289 -6.06 0.95 6.65
CA TRP A 289 -7.03 1.92 6.17
C TRP A 289 -7.77 2.58 7.34
N ARG A 290 -7.78 3.91 7.40
CA ARG A 290 -8.50 4.69 8.43
C ARG A 290 -9.20 5.90 7.84
N ILE A 291 -10.16 6.41 8.60
CA ILE A 291 -10.93 7.61 8.28
C ILE A 291 -10.03 8.81 8.52
N GLU A 292 -9.77 9.57 7.47
CA GLU A 292 -9.00 10.80 7.51
C GLU A 292 -9.89 12.01 7.85
N SER A 293 -11.08 12.08 7.25
CA SER A 293 -12.00 13.20 7.44
C SER A 293 -13.46 12.85 7.14
N PHE A 294 -14.39 13.52 7.83
CA PHE A 294 -15.83 13.58 7.56
C PHE A 294 -16.47 14.80 8.22
#